data_AF-A0A8S3ZP48-F1
#
_entry.id   AF-A0A8S3ZP48-F1
#
_cell.length_a   1.000
_cell.length_b   1.000
_cell.length_c   1.000
_cell.angle_alpha   90.00
_cell.angle_beta   90.00
_cell.angle_gamma   90.00
#
_symmetry.space_group_name_H-M   'P 1'
#
loop_
_entity.id
_entity.type
_entity.pdbx_description
1 polymer ?
#
loop_
_entity_poly.entity_id
_entity_poly.type
_entity_poly.pdbx_seq_one_letter_code
_entity_poly.pdbx_strand_id
1 'polypeptide(L)' 'VVCMADYDIFSLEHESLVLVVTSTFGNGDPPENGDAFAKSLYEMKTSDSANG' A
#
# COMPACT_ATOMS: atom_id res chain seq x y z
N VAL A 1 7.86 -2.57 -13.81
CA VAL A 1 8.01 -2.35 -12.35
C VAL A 1 7.66 -0.91 -12.09
N VAL A 2 6.67 -0.65 -11.23
CA VAL A 2 6.19 0.70 -10.88
C VAL A 2 6.64 0.99 -9.45
N CYS A 3 7.07 2.22 -9.17
CA CYS A 3 7.40 2.62 -7.81
C CYS A 3 6.11 2.81 -7.00
N MET A 4 6.11 2.50 -5.70
CA MET A 4 4.92 2.68 -4.87
C MET A 4 4.44 4.14 -4.81
N ALA A 5 5.36 5.11 -4.88
CA ALA A 5 5.03 6.53 -4.90
C ALA A 5 4.28 6.98 -6.18
N ASP A 6 4.47 6.25 -7.27
CA ASP A 6 3.85 6.53 -8.58
C ASP A 6 2.63 5.64 -8.85
N TYR A 7 2.35 4.68 -7.97
CA TYR A 7 1.23 3.75 -8.13
C TYR A 7 -0.08 4.41 -7.67
N ASP A 8 -1.09 4.41 -8.54
CA ASP A 8 -2.42 4.88 -8.18
C ASP A 8 -3.15 3.81 -7.36
N ILE A 9 -3.37 4.11 -6.08
CA ILE A 9 -3.97 3.18 -5.13
C ILE A 9 -5.37 2.72 -5.55
N PHE A 10 -6.14 3.54 -6.26
CA PHE A 10 -7.47 3.16 -6.74
C PHE A 10 -7.41 2.07 -7.80
N SER A 11 -6.29 1.91 -8.51
CA SER A 11 -6.12 0.83 -9.48
C SER A 11 -6.15 -0.56 -8.82
N LEU A 12 -5.87 -0.65 -7.51
CA LEU A 12 -5.80 -1.92 -6.78
C LEU A 12 -7.09 -2.75 -6.85
N GLU A 13 -8.26 -2.12 -6.93
CA GLU A 13 -9.55 -2.83 -7.02
C GLU A 13 -9.81 -3.46 -8.41
N HIS A 14 -9.07 -3.02 -9.42
CA HIS A 14 -9.19 -3.50 -10.80
C HIS A 14 -8.12 -4.52 -11.18
N GLU A 15 -7.08 -4.67 -10.38
CA GLU A 15 -5.97 -5.59 -10.66
C GLU A 15 -6.33 -7.03 -10.27
N SER A 16 -6.14 -7.96 -11.21
CA SER A 16 -6.34 -9.40 -10.93
C SER A 16 -5.22 -10.00 -10.08
N LEU A 17 -4.02 -9.43 -10.13
CA LEU A 17 -2.86 -9.87 -9.36
C LEU A 17 -1.85 -8.72 -9.21
N VAL A 18 -1.45 -8.44 -7.97
CA VAL A 18 -0.40 -7.46 -7.64
C VAL A 18 0.76 -8.20 -6.99
N LEU A 19 1.99 -7.95 -7.45
CA LEU A 19 3.20 -8.46 -6.81
C LEU A 19 4.04 -7.30 -6.29
N VAL A 20 4.19 -7.24 -4.97
CA VAL A 20 4.95 -6.19 -4.30
C VAL A 20 6.33 -6.73 -3.91
N VAL A 21 7.38 -6.03 -4.33
CA VAL A 21 8.76 -6.28 -3.90
C VAL A 21 9.25 -5.02 -3.20
N THR A 22 9.52 -5.12 -1.90
CA THR A 22 9.93 -3.96 -1.10
C THR A 22 10.85 -4.37 0.03
N SER A 23 11.76 -3.47 0.39
CA SER A 23 12.49 -3.52 1.65
C SER A 23 11.67 -2.90 2.78
N THR A 24 12.22 -2.98 3.99
CA THR A 24 11.79 -2.21 5.16
C THR A 24 12.95 -1.36 5.66
N PHE A 25 12.67 -0.33 6.45
CA PHE A 25 13.68 0.54 7.07
C PHE A 25 13.44 0.63 8.58
N GLY A 26 14.49 0.91 9.36
CA GLY A 26 14.38 1.08 10.80
C GLY A 26 13.77 -0.13 11.52
N ASN A 27 12.64 0.09 12.21
CA ASN A 27 11.96 -0.94 13.01
C ASN A 27 10.90 -1.73 12.20
N GLY A 28 11.06 -1.80 10.88
CA GLY A 28 10.05 -2.39 9.99
C GLY A 28 9.15 -1.35 9.32
N ASP A 29 9.53 -0.07 9.38
CA ASP A 29 8.83 1.02 8.72
C ASP A 29 8.91 0.87 7.20
N PRO A 30 7.89 1.34 6.45
CA PRO A 30 7.97 1.37 5.00
C PRO A 30 9.14 2.25 4.54
N PRO A 31 9.73 1.98 3.36
CA PRO A 31 10.66 2.91 2.74
C PRO A 31 9.96 4.23 2.41
N GLU A 32 10.71 5.32 2.26
CA GLU A 32 10.15 6.67 1.99
C GLU A 32 9.22 6.67 0.76
N ASN A 33 9.62 5.98 -0.30
CA ASN A 33 8.83 5.86 -1.52
C ASN A 33 7.59 4.94 -1.40
N GLY A 34 7.40 4.26 -0.27
CA GLY A 34 6.25 3.40 0.03
C GLY A 34 5.35 3.91 1.15
N ASP A 35 5.69 5.03 1.79
CA ASP A 35 4.99 5.54 2.98
C ASP A 35 3.52 5.90 2.67
N ALA A 36 3.27 6.63 1.58
CA ALA A 36 1.90 6.97 1.17
C ALA A 36 1.07 5.74 0.81
N PHE A 37 1.65 4.80 0.06
CA PHE A 37 0.99 3.55 -0.32
C PHE A 37 0.59 2.72 0.91
N ALA A 38 1.49 2.58 1.89
CA ALA A 38 1.21 1.87 3.13
C ALA A 38 0.08 2.53 3.94
N LYS A 39 0.08 3.86 4.06
CA LYS A 39 -0.98 4.61 4.75
C LYS A 39 -2.36 4.35 4.13
N SER A 40 -2.47 4.43 2.81
CA SER A 40 -3.74 4.16 2.12
C SER A 40 -4.22 2.71 2.32
N LEU A 41 -3.31 1.73 2.33
CA LEU A 41 -3.65 0.34 2.65
C LEU A 41 -4.18 0.17 4.08
N TYR A 42 -3.56 0.84 5.07
CA TYR A 42 -4.03 0.78 6.45
C TYR A 42 -5.41 1.43 6.60
N GLU A 43 -5.63 2.58 5.96
CA GLU A 43 -6.94 3.26 5.96
C GLU A 43 -8.04 2.36 5.38
N MET A 44 -7.80 1.76 4.20
CA MET A 44 -8.74 0.81 3.57
C MET A 44 -9.06 -0.37 4.49
N LYS A 45 -8.05 -0.93 5.18
CA LYS A 45 -8.26 -2.02 6.14
C LYS A 45 -9.12 -1.59 7.33
N THR A 46 -8.94 -0.36 7.82
CA THR A 46 -9.71 0.16 8.95
C THR A 46 -11.16 0.48 8.60
N SER A 47 -11.44 0.96 7.38
CA SER A 47 -12.82 1.20 6.91
C SER A 47 -13.63 -0.09 6.82
N ASP A 48 -13.00 -1.22 6.48
CA ASP A 48 -13.67 -2.53 6.48
C ASP A 48 -14.04 -3.00 7.89
N SER A 49 -13.26 -2.60 8.91
CA SER A 49 -13.48 -3.00 10.30
C SER A 49 -14.56 -2.17 11.02
N ALA A 50 -14.90 -0.99 10.50
CA ALA A 50 -15.92 -0.09 11.08
C ALA A 50 -17.34 -0.35 10.56
N ASN A 51 -17.47 -1.12 9.48
CA ASN A 51 -18.74 -1.48 8.84
C ASN A 51 -19.18 -2.94 9.11
N GLY A 52 -18.52 -3.63 10.04
CA GLY A 52 -18.83 -4.98 10.51
C GLY A 52 -19.51 -5.00 11.87
#